data_AF-A0A5N6RNS3-F1
#
_entry.id   AF-A0A5N6RNS3-F1
#
_cell.length_a   1.000
_cell.length_b   1.000
_cell.length_c   1.000
_cell.angle_alpha   90.00
_cell.angle_beta   90.00
_cell.angle_gamma   90.00
#
_symmetry.space_group_name_H-M   'P 1'
#
loop_
_entity.id
_entity.type
_entity.pdbx_description
1 polymer ?
#
loop_
_entity_poly.entity_id
_entity_poly.type
_entity_poly.pdbx_seq_one_letter_code
_entity_poly.pdbx_strand_id
1 'polypeptide(L)'
;MVVIADIQDELGQRIAESIGLERASYTHCDVTDEEQVKAMVESTVQNHRQLDIMLSNAGVINRSEQTIVDLDFSDLDRLFAINVRGMAARAMFEGHVRCTDYVMSKHAVVGLVRSASAQLGVHGIRVNCVSPSIMATPMTCRAFGMGPEQLEESFEPLIPLKGVVLKTSHVVDALLFLASNDSGFVSGHNLVVDGGFLAQ
;
A
#
# COMPACT_ATOMS: atom_id res chain seq x y z
N MET A 1 -18.61 -0.78 9.66
CA MET A 1 -17.64 -1.44 10.55
C MET A 1 -16.31 -1.50 9.82
N VAL A 2 -15.20 -1.24 10.50
CA VAL A 2 -13.84 -1.36 9.96
C VAL A 2 -13.14 -2.52 10.65
N VAL A 3 -12.66 -3.50 9.88
CA VAL A 3 -11.82 -4.58 10.42
C VAL A 3 -10.37 -4.23 10.13
N ILE A 4 -9.59 -4.00 11.18
CA ILE A 4 -8.16 -3.71 11.09
C ILE A 4 -7.42 -5.04 11.21
N ALA A 5 -6.57 -5.33 10.23
CA ALA A 5 -5.78 -6.53 10.18
C ALA A 5 -4.30 -6.16 10.06
N ASP A 6 -3.48 -6.62 11.01
CA ASP A 6 -2.04 -6.37 11.04
C ASP A 6 -1.35 -7.51 11.81
N ILE A 7 -0.02 -7.51 11.83
CA ILE A 7 0.78 -8.42 12.66
C ILE A 7 1.18 -7.78 14.00
N GLN A 8 0.99 -6.46 14.14
CA GLN A 8 1.33 -5.69 15.33
C GLN A 8 0.13 -5.56 16.28
N ASP A 9 -0.13 -6.62 17.05
CA ASP A 9 -1.32 -6.76 17.90
C ASP A 9 -1.62 -5.55 18.78
N GLU A 10 -0.64 -5.09 19.55
CA GLU A 10 -0.83 -3.96 20.46
C GLU A 10 -1.18 -2.66 19.72
N LEU A 11 -0.54 -2.40 18.58
CA LEU A 11 -0.79 -1.20 17.79
C LEU A 11 -2.17 -1.27 17.12
N GLY A 12 -2.51 -2.42 16.55
CA GLY A 12 -3.81 -2.65 15.91
C GLY A 12 -4.98 -2.52 16.89
N GLN A 13 -4.85 -3.11 18.09
CA GLN A 13 -5.84 -2.98 19.16
C GLN A 13 -6.02 -1.51 19.59
N ARG A 14 -4.92 -0.79 19.85
CA ARG A 14 -4.99 0.64 20.21
C ARG A 14 -5.68 1.48 19.15
N ILE A 15 -5.47 1.20 17.86
CA ILE A 15 -6.14 1.92 16.77
C ILE A 15 -7.64 1.61 16.79
N ALA A 16 -8.03 0.34 16.92
CA ALA A 16 -9.45 -0.04 17.01
C ALA A 16 -10.15 0.66 18.18
N GLU A 17 -9.51 0.71 19.36
CA GLU A 17 -10.02 1.43 20.53
C GLU A 17 -10.14 2.94 20.28
N SER A 18 -9.14 3.54 19.62
CA SER A 18 -9.16 4.98 19.30
C SER A 18 -10.27 5.38 18.32
N ILE A 19 -10.66 4.47 17.43
CA ILE A 19 -11.78 4.65 16.51
C ILE A 19 -13.10 4.36 17.22
N GLY A 20 -13.10 3.50 18.24
CA GLY A 20 -14.29 3.03 18.95
C GLY A 20 -14.67 1.61 18.53
N LEU A 21 -14.83 0.73 19.51
CA LEU A 21 -15.06 -0.71 19.30
C LEU A 21 -16.43 -1.02 18.67
N GLU A 22 -17.33 -0.04 18.65
CA GLU A 22 -18.60 -0.11 17.92
C GLU A 22 -18.45 0.15 16.41
N ARG A 23 -17.33 0.76 16.00
CA ARG A 23 -17.03 1.12 14.60
C ARG A 23 -15.83 0.38 14.02
N ALA A 24 -14.92 -0.09 14.85
CA ALA A 24 -13.73 -0.83 14.44
C ALA A 24 -13.44 -2.05 15.32
N SER A 25 -12.87 -3.08 14.72
CA SER A 25 -12.33 -4.26 15.41
C SER A 25 -10.92 -4.57 14.90
N TYR A 26 -10.16 -5.33 15.69
CA TYR A 26 -8.83 -5.78 15.32
C TYR A 26 -8.79 -7.30 15.19
N THR A 27 -8.02 -7.80 14.22
CA THR A 27 -7.68 -9.21 14.07
C THR A 27 -6.22 -9.36 13.65
N HIS A 28 -5.50 -10.31 14.24
CA HIS A 28 -4.15 -10.63 13.80
C HIS A 28 -4.21 -11.26 12.41
N CYS A 29 -3.42 -10.76 11.47
CA CYS A 29 -3.31 -11.33 10.14
C CYS A 29 -1.93 -11.07 9.54
N ASP A 30 -1.16 -12.13 9.34
CA ASP A 30 0.00 -12.11 8.44
C ASP A 30 -0.47 -12.31 7.00
N VAL A 31 -0.31 -11.29 6.17
CA VAL A 31 -0.71 -11.32 4.75
C VAL A 31 0.09 -12.31 3.90
N THR A 32 1.19 -12.86 4.42
CA THR A 32 1.95 -13.94 3.77
C THR A 32 1.36 -15.32 4.04
N ASP A 33 0.50 -15.45 5.05
CA ASP A 33 -0.23 -16.65 5.43
C ASP A 33 -1.64 -16.63 4.83
N GLU A 34 -1.86 -17.46 3.82
CA GLU A 34 -3.12 -17.51 3.07
C GLU A 34 -4.31 -17.97 3.93
N GLU A 35 -4.08 -18.85 4.91
CA GLU A 35 -5.14 -19.31 5.79
C GLU A 35 -5.58 -18.20 6.75
N GLN A 36 -4.65 -17.35 7.21
CA GLN A 36 -4.99 -16.17 8.01
C GLN A 36 -5.80 -15.15 7.20
N VAL A 37 -5.38 -14.85 5.96
CA VAL A 37 -6.12 -13.92 5.09
C VAL A 37 -7.52 -14.44 4.81
N LYS A 38 -7.64 -15.73 4.50
CA LYS A 38 -8.94 -16.38 4.26
C LYS A 38 -9.82 -16.33 5.50
N ALA A 39 -9.30 -16.71 6.67
CA ALA A 39 -10.03 -16.69 7.93
C ALA A 39 -10.48 -15.26 8.30
N MET A 40 -9.65 -14.25 8.07
CA MET A 40 -9.98 -12.84 8.28
C MET A 40 -11.16 -12.41 7.39
N VAL A 41 -11.12 -12.72 6.09
CA VAL A 41 -12.21 -12.38 5.15
C VAL A 41 -13.50 -13.12 5.51
N GLU A 42 -13.42 -14.44 5.77
CA GLU A 42 -14.58 -15.25 6.15
C GLU A 42 -15.21 -14.75 7.45
N SER A 43 -14.41 -14.47 8.47
CA SER A 43 -14.87 -13.90 9.75
C SER A 43 -15.52 -12.53 9.55
N THR A 44 -14.93 -11.67 8.70
CA THR A 44 -15.50 -10.35 8.38
C THR A 44 -16.88 -10.48 7.74
N VAL A 45 -17.02 -11.36 6.74
CA VAL A 45 -18.31 -11.60 6.06
C VAL A 45 -19.32 -12.25 7.00
N GLN A 46 -18.91 -13.20 7.85
CA GLN A 46 -19.80 -13.83 8.83
C GLN A 46 -20.34 -12.83 9.86
N ASN A 47 -19.48 -11.96 10.39
CA ASN A 47 -19.83 -11.01 11.44
C ASN A 47 -20.55 -9.76 10.92
N HIS A 48 -20.28 -9.35 9.67
CA HIS A 48 -20.77 -8.09 9.10
C HIS A 48 -21.59 -8.25 7.81
N ARG A 49 -21.89 -9.50 7.42
CA ARG A 49 -22.69 -9.94 6.26
C ARG A 49 -22.06 -9.70 4.89
N GLN A 50 -21.25 -8.66 4.76
CA GLN A 50 -20.62 -8.30 3.49
C GLN A 50 -19.25 -7.66 3.72
N LEU A 51 -18.44 -7.64 2.66
CA LEU A 51 -17.20 -6.89 2.57
C LEU A 51 -17.31 -5.94 1.38
N ASP A 52 -17.46 -4.65 1.66
CA ASP A 52 -17.65 -3.64 0.61
C ASP A 52 -16.32 -3.14 0.03
N ILE A 53 -15.32 -2.95 0.90
CA ILE A 53 -14.03 -2.33 0.57
C ILE A 53 -12.93 -3.11 1.28
N MET A 54 -11.89 -3.50 0.53
CA MET A 54 -10.65 -4.06 1.07
C MET A 54 -9.48 -3.13 0.71
N LEU A 55 -8.72 -2.71 1.73
CA LEU A 55 -7.56 -1.83 1.56
C LEU A 55 -6.29 -2.59 1.94
N SER A 56 -5.53 -3.01 0.93
CA SER A 56 -4.28 -3.76 1.14
C SER A 56 -3.08 -2.80 1.14
N ASN A 57 -2.60 -2.48 2.35
CA ASN A 57 -1.56 -1.46 2.60
C ASN A 57 -0.33 -2.01 3.35
N ALA A 58 -0.30 -3.30 3.69
CA ALA A 58 0.87 -3.93 4.31
C ALA A 58 2.05 -3.95 3.31
N GLY A 59 3.26 -3.57 3.72
CA GLY A 59 4.42 -3.58 2.83
C GLY A 59 5.73 -3.33 3.56
N VAL A 60 6.83 -3.76 2.96
CA VAL A 60 8.19 -3.64 3.50
C VAL A 60 9.17 -3.16 2.43
N ILE A 61 10.28 -2.59 2.89
CA ILE A 61 11.46 -2.23 2.10
C ILE A 61 12.62 -3.06 2.66
N ASN A 62 13.42 -3.67 1.78
CA ASN A 62 14.63 -4.38 2.21
C ASN A 62 15.69 -3.39 2.70
N ARG A 63 16.52 -3.84 3.65
CA ARG A 63 17.56 -3.00 4.28
C ARG A 63 18.84 -2.91 3.45
N SER A 64 19.06 -3.87 2.55
CA SER A 64 20.21 -3.98 1.67
C SER A 64 19.94 -3.24 0.36
N GLU A 65 20.94 -2.51 -0.14
CA GLU A 65 20.89 -1.93 -1.48
C GLU A 65 20.99 -3.07 -2.51
N GLN A 66 19.93 -3.30 -3.27
CA GLN A 66 19.85 -4.39 -4.24
C GLN A 66 20.02 -3.83 -5.65
N THR A 67 21.08 -4.25 -6.33
CA THR A 67 21.31 -4.00 -7.76
C THR A 67 20.91 -5.22 -8.57
N ILE A 68 20.81 -5.08 -9.89
CA ILE A 68 20.54 -6.22 -10.77
C ILE A 68 21.67 -7.28 -10.75
N VAL A 69 22.90 -6.87 -10.43
CA VAL A 69 24.07 -7.76 -10.42
C VAL A 69 24.17 -8.51 -9.09
N ASP A 70 23.79 -7.86 -7.99
CA ASP A 70 23.96 -8.37 -6.63
C ASP A 70 22.60 -8.68 -5.97
N LEU A 71 21.65 -9.18 -6.76
CA LEU A 71 20.28 -9.45 -6.30
C LEU A 71 20.23 -10.72 -5.44
N ASP A 72 19.87 -10.57 -4.17
CA ASP A 72 19.57 -11.70 -3.29
C ASP A 72 18.13 -12.19 -3.51
N PHE A 73 17.99 -13.39 -4.08
CA PHE A 73 16.69 -13.99 -4.38
C PHE A 73 15.88 -14.32 -3.12
N SER A 74 16.51 -14.57 -1.98
CA SER A 74 15.79 -14.87 -0.73
C SER A 74 15.15 -13.61 -0.16
N ASP A 75 15.87 -12.49 -0.21
CA ASP A 75 15.36 -11.16 0.14
C ASP A 75 14.28 -10.71 -0.86
N LEU A 76 14.45 -11.00 -2.16
CA LEU A 76 13.44 -10.75 -3.18
C LEU A 76 12.16 -11.56 -2.92
N ASP A 77 12.27 -12.86 -2.67
CA ASP A 77 11.13 -13.75 -2.45
C ASP A 77 10.34 -13.34 -1.21
N ARG A 78 11.05 -12.99 -0.12
CA ARG A 78 10.43 -12.43 1.09
C ARG A 78 9.68 -11.14 0.79
N LEU A 79 10.31 -10.23 0.04
CA LEU A 79 9.71 -8.96 -0.31
C LEU A 79 8.48 -9.16 -1.21
N PHE A 80 8.52 -10.09 -2.16
CA PHE A 80 7.39 -10.45 -3.01
C PHE A 80 6.25 -11.11 -2.24
N ALA A 81 6.57 -11.99 -1.29
CA ALA A 81 5.57 -12.62 -0.42
C ALA A 81 4.75 -11.56 0.34
N ILE A 82 5.40 -10.50 0.82
CA ILE A 82 4.72 -9.43 1.56
C ILE A 82 4.08 -8.41 0.59
N ASN A 83 4.87 -7.83 -0.31
CA ASN A 83 4.44 -6.68 -1.11
C ASN A 83 3.52 -7.05 -2.27
N VAL A 84 3.66 -8.24 -2.84
CA VAL A 84 2.91 -8.67 -4.02
C VAL A 84 1.84 -9.68 -3.65
N ARG A 85 2.20 -10.77 -2.94
CA ARG A 85 1.22 -11.78 -2.55
C ARG A 85 0.25 -11.25 -1.48
N GLY A 86 0.74 -10.51 -0.48
CA GLY A 86 -0.10 -9.80 0.50
C GLY A 86 -0.79 -8.51 0.00
N MET A 87 -0.43 -8.09 -1.22
CA MET A 87 -0.79 -6.87 -1.95
C MET A 87 -0.61 -5.53 -1.21
N ALA A 88 0.50 -4.86 -1.50
CA ALA A 88 0.89 -3.56 -0.95
C ALA A 88 0.77 -2.44 -1.99
N ALA A 89 -0.23 -1.55 -1.90
CA ALA A 89 -0.18 -0.28 -2.63
C ALA A 89 0.61 0.77 -1.83
N ARG A 90 1.86 1.06 -2.21
CA ARG A 90 2.57 2.28 -1.77
C ARG A 90 3.91 2.51 -2.46
N ALA A 91 4.16 3.76 -2.85
CA ALA A 91 5.36 4.31 -3.51
C ALA A 91 5.78 3.61 -4.81
N MET A 92 5.55 4.27 -5.94
CA MET A 92 6.17 3.87 -7.20
C MET A 92 7.46 4.67 -7.36
N PHE A 93 8.58 3.95 -7.50
CA PHE A 93 9.83 4.52 -7.97
C PHE A 93 9.99 4.11 -9.43
N GLU A 94 10.05 5.07 -10.35
CA GLU A 94 10.47 4.80 -11.73
C GLU A 94 11.99 4.65 -11.76
N GLY A 95 12.47 3.43 -11.50
CA GLY A 95 13.88 3.09 -11.57
C GLY A 95 14.72 3.73 -10.47
N HIS A 96 15.12 2.93 -9.48
CA HIS A 96 16.14 3.34 -8.51
C HIS A 96 17.30 2.36 -8.58
N VAL A 97 18.50 2.87 -8.86
CA VAL A 97 19.75 2.10 -9.04
C VAL A 97 20.02 1.10 -7.90
N ARG A 98 19.44 1.33 -6.71
CA ARG A 98 19.75 0.60 -5.48
C ARG A 98 18.54 -0.07 -4.79
N CYS A 99 17.38 -0.08 -5.44
CA CYS A 99 16.16 -0.71 -4.91
C CYS A 99 15.48 -1.59 -5.97
N THR A 100 16.26 -2.42 -6.66
CA THR A 100 15.80 -3.20 -7.82
C THR A 100 14.62 -4.12 -7.46
N ASP A 101 14.74 -4.85 -6.36
CA ASP A 101 13.72 -5.72 -5.77
C ASP A 101 12.41 -4.99 -5.42
N TYR A 102 12.53 -3.82 -4.77
CA TYR A 102 11.38 -3.00 -4.41
C TYR A 102 10.67 -2.48 -5.66
N VAL A 103 11.42 -1.94 -6.63
CA VAL A 103 10.89 -1.46 -7.91
C VAL A 103 10.17 -2.60 -8.65
N MET A 104 10.78 -3.80 -8.71
CA MET A 104 10.17 -4.99 -9.30
C MET A 104 8.83 -5.32 -8.63
N SER A 105 8.79 -5.35 -7.30
CA SER A 105 7.56 -5.65 -6.56
C SER A 105 6.44 -4.66 -6.83
N LYS A 106 6.76 -3.36 -6.95
CA LYS A 106 5.75 -2.31 -7.19
C LYS A 106 5.20 -2.35 -8.61
N HIS A 107 6.03 -2.69 -9.58
CA HIS A 107 5.55 -2.95 -10.94
C HIS A 107 4.70 -4.24 -11.01
N ALA A 108 5.06 -5.28 -10.24
CA ALA A 108 4.27 -6.49 -10.13
C ALA A 108 2.85 -6.23 -9.59
N VAL A 109 2.72 -5.36 -8.57
CA VAL A 109 1.41 -4.92 -8.04
C VAL A 109 0.56 -4.26 -9.13
N VAL A 110 1.13 -3.38 -9.97
CA VAL A 110 0.39 -2.74 -11.08
C VAL A 110 -0.09 -3.77 -12.10
N GLY A 111 0.77 -4.75 -12.46
CA GLY A 111 0.38 -5.85 -13.32
C GLY A 111 -0.75 -6.69 -12.73
N LEU A 112 -0.68 -6.99 -11.43
CA LEU A 112 -1.71 -7.74 -10.71
C LEU A 112 -3.03 -6.97 -10.64
N VAL A 113 -3.03 -5.67 -10.35
CA VAL A 113 -4.23 -4.81 -10.36
C VAL A 113 -4.93 -4.87 -11.71
N ARG A 114 -4.19 -4.77 -12.82
CA ARG A 114 -4.77 -4.87 -14.17
C ARG A 114 -5.40 -6.25 -14.42
N SER A 115 -4.69 -7.32 -14.10
CA SER A 115 -5.21 -8.69 -14.28
C SER A 115 -6.45 -8.94 -13.42
N ALA A 116 -6.39 -8.59 -12.13
CA ALA A 116 -7.50 -8.74 -11.19
C ALA A 116 -8.72 -7.91 -11.61
N SER A 117 -8.53 -6.68 -12.08
CA SER A 117 -9.64 -5.84 -12.55
C SER A 117 -10.40 -6.46 -13.72
N ALA A 118 -9.68 -7.09 -14.66
CA ALA A 118 -10.29 -7.75 -15.81
C ALA A 118 -11.08 -9.00 -15.40
N GLN A 119 -10.54 -9.77 -14.44
CA GLN A 119 -11.15 -11.03 -13.98
C GLN A 119 -12.31 -10.79 -13.01
N LEU A 120 -12.21 -9.81 -12.12
CA LEU A 120 -13.20 -9.56 -11.08
C LEU A 120 -14.29 -8.58 -11.51
N GLY A 121 -14.08 -7.84 -12.61
CA GLY A 121 -15.08 -6.92 -13.16
C GLY A 121 -16.40 -7.59 -13.53
N VAL A 122 -16.39 -8.87 -13.93
CA VAL A 122 -17.62 -9.65 -14.20
C VAL A 122 -18.48 -9.87 -12.94
N HIS A 123 -17.88 -9.71 -11.76
CA HIS A 123 -18.56 -9.77 -10.47
C HIS A 123 -18.90 -8.38 -9.92
N GLY A 124 -18.69 -7.31 -10.69
CA GLY A 124 -18.91 -5.93 -10.26
C GLY A 124 -17.85 -5.39 -9.28
N ILE A 125 -16.72 -6.08 -9.12
CA ILE A 125 -15.64 -5.67 -8.22
C ILE A 125 -14.64 -4.81 -8.98
N ARG A 126 -14.34 -3.64 -8.43
CA ARG A 126 -13.31 -2.72 -8.94
C ARG A 126 -11.99 -2.98 -8.22
N VAL A 127 -10.89 -3.00 -8.97
CA VAL A 127 -9.55 -3.17 -8.39
C VAL A 127 -8.65 -2.06 -8.90
N ASN A 128 -8.09 -1.26 -7.99
CA ASN A 128 -7.23 -0.13 -8.31
C ASN A 128 -6.05 -0.09 -7.33
N CYS A 129 -5.03 0.70 -7.63
CA CYS A 129 -3.97 1.05 -6.67
C CYS A 129 -3.71 2.55 -6.65
N VAL A 130 -3.13 3.01 -5.53
CA VAL A 130 -2.66 4.39 -5.35
C VAL A 130 -1.14 4.37 -5.21
N SER A 131 -0.45 5.18 -6.02
CA SER A 131 1.01 5.28 -6.03
C SER A 131 1.44 6.69 -5.64
N PRO A 132 1.66 6.95 -4.34
CA PRO A 132 2.18 8.24 -3.89
C PRO A 132 3.67 8.41 -4.24
N SER A 133 4.18 9.65 -4.18
CA SER A 133 5.62 9.89 -4.04
C SER A 133 6.11 9.51 -2.63
N ILE A 134 7.39 9.78 -2.35
CA ILE A 134 8.01 9.47 -1.07
C ILE A 134 7.31 10.28 0.03
N MET A 135 6.81 9.54 1.02
CA MET A 135 6.18 10.11 2.22
C MET A 135 7.10 9.90 3.42
N ALA A 136 7.15 10.88 4.32
CA ALA A 136 7.77 10.73 5.63
C ALA A 136 6.95 9.79 6.53
N THR A 137 7.35 8.53 6.58
CA THR A 137 6.76 7.49 7.45
C THR A 137 7.88 6.87 8.28
N PRO A 138 7.57 6.21 9.41
CA PRO A 138 8.61 5.52 10.18
C PRO A 138 9.45 4.54 9.35
N MET A 139 8.86 3.93 8.32
CA MET A 139 9.56 3.02 7.40
C MET A 139 10.59 3.76 6.53
N THR A 140 10.17 4.84 5.85
CA THR A 140 11.05 5.60 4.96
C THR A 140 12.08 6.41 5.74
N CYS A 141 11.73 7.01 6.86
CA CYS A 141 12.69 7.69 7.74
C CYS A 141 13.82 6.74 8.19
N ARG A 142 13.49 5.49 8.56
CA ARG A 142 14.50 4.47 8.88
C ARG A 142 15.34 4.06 7.67
N ALA A 143 14.72 3.92 6.50
CA ALA A 143 15.42 3.52 5.28
C ALA A 143 16.44 4.57 4.83
N PHE A 144 16.11 5.86 4.95
CA PHE A 144 16.98 6.97 4.56
C PHE A 144 17.87 7.49 5.70
N GLY A 145 17.66 7.04 6.94
CA GLY A 145 18.38 7.55 8.12
C GLY A 145 18.09 9.03 8.41
N MET A 146 16.91 9.52 8.03
CA MET A 146 16.52 10.93 8.12
C MET A 146 15.30 11.11 9.03
N GLY A 147 15.21 12.28 9.68
CA GLY A 147 13.98 12.72 10.32
C GLY A 147 12.86 13.01 9.31
N PRO A 148 11.58 13.05 9.73
CA PRO A 148 10.46 13.28 8.81
C PRO A 148 10.57 14.62 8.06
N GLU A 149 10.91 15.71 8.76
CA GLU A 149 11.09 17.04 8.15
C GLU A 149 12.25 17.05 7.15
N GLN A 150 13.40 16.49 7.53
CA GLN A 150 14.57 16.38 6.65
C GLN A 150 14.27 15.58 5.38
N LEU A 151 13.48 14.52 5.50
CA LEU A 151 13.06 13.73 4.34
C LEU A 151 12.16 14.57 3.42
N GLU A 152 11.15 15.24 3.97
CA GLU A 152 10.26 16.12 3.19
C GLU A 152 11.04 17.22 2.46
N GLU A 153 11.95 17.91 3.16
CA GLU A 153 12.81 18.96 2.58
C GLU A 153 13.75 18.42 1.49
N SER A 154 14.25 17.20 1.64
CA SER A 154 15.16 16.59 0.65
C SER A 154 14.45 16.24 -0.66
N PHE A 155 13.16 15.92 -0.62
CA PHE A 155 12.39 15.54 -1.80
C PHE A 155 11.60 16.70 -2.42
N GLU A 156 11.31 17.77 -1.68
CA GLU A 156 10.60 18.96 -2.20
C GLU A 156 11.21 19.55 -3.50
N PRO A 157 12.55 19.68 -3.66
CA PRO A 157 13.14 20.21 -4.89
C PRO A 157 12.83 19.36 -6.12
N LEU A 158 12.68 18.04 -5.93
CA LEU A 158 12.46 17.05 -6.99
C LEU A 158 11.01 16.97 -7.44
N ILE A 159 10.08 17.57 -6.71
CA ILE A 159 8.64 17.56 -7.02
C ILE A 159 8.30 18.81 -7.87
N PRO A 160 7.73 18.64 -9.08
CA PRO A 160 7.32 19.76 -9.94
C PRO A 160 6.23 20.65 -9.33
N LEU A 161 5.25 20.05 -8.63
CA LEU A 161 4.15 20.80 -7.99
C LEU A 161 4.65 21.61 -6.79
N LYS A 162 4.98 22.88 -7.00
CA LYS A 162 5.53 23.76 -5.97
C LYS A 162 4.49 24.22 -4.95
N GLY A 163 4.92 24.38 -3.69
CA GLY A 163 4.11 24.90 -2.58
C GLY A 163 3.17 23.88 -1.94
N VAL A 164 3.21 22.62 -2.37
CA VAL A 164 2.41 21.53 -1.80
C VAL A 164 3.34 20.41 -1.35
N VAL A 165 3.30 20.09 -0.06
CA VAL A 165 4.02 18.94 0.52
C VAL A 165 3.06 17.76 0.59
N LEU A 166 3.49 16.59 0.10
CA LEU A 166 2.68 15.38 0.17
C LEU A 166 2.44 14.98 1.63
N LYS A 167 1.20 15.16 2.08
CA LYS A 167 0.69 14.66 3.37
C LYS A 167 -0.20 13.43 3.21
N THR A 168 -0.39 12.69 4.30
CA THR A 168 -1.25 11.51 4.37
C THR A 168 -2.68 11.79 3.90
N SER A 169 -3.22 12.99 4.15
CA SER A 169 -4.55 13.39 3.69
C SER A 169 -4.73 13.24 2.18
N HIS A 170 -3.74 13.62 1.36
CA HIS A 170 -3.86 13.50 -0.10
C HIS A 170 -3.99 12.04 -0.56
N VAL A 171 -3.30 11.11 0.11
CA VAL A 171 -3.41 9.67 -0.18
C VAL A 171 -4.76 9.13 0.31
N VAL A 172 -5.22 9.59 1.48
CA VAL A 172 -6.54 9.22 2.01
C VAL A 172 -7.65 9.70 1.08
N ASP A 173 -7.58 10.94 0.58
CA ASP A 173 -8.58 11.48 -0.35
C ASP A 173 -8.63 10.68 -1.66
N ALA A 174 -7.47 10.29 -2.19
CA ALA A 174 -7.38 9.40 -3.36
C ALA A 174 -7.99 8.02 -3.10
N LEU A 175 -7.74 7.42 -1.93
CA LEU A 175 -8.33 6.15 -1.52
C LEU A 175 -9.86 6.26 -1.34
N LEU A 176 -10.33 7.34 -0.72
CA LEU A 176 -11.76 7.60 -0.53
C LEU A 176 -12.48 7.76 -1.87
N PHE A 177 -11.88 8.48 -2.83
CA PHE A 177 -12.40 8.56 -4.19
C PHE A 177 -12.51 7.18 -4.83
N LEU A 178 -11.46 6.36 -4.77
CA LEU A 178 -11.47 5.01 -5.34
C LEU A 178 -12.44 4.07 -4.62
N ALA A 179 -12.72 4.29 -3.34
CA ALA A 179 -13.69 3.53 -2.56
C ALA A 179 -15.15 3.99 -2.77
N SER A 180 -15.37 5.21 -3.25
CA SER A 180 -16.72 5.78 -3.44
C SER A 180 -17.36 5.40 -4.78
N ASN A 181 -18.64 5.74 -4.93
CA ASN A 181 -19.37 5.61 -6.21
C ASN A 181 -18.90 6.60 -7.28
N ASP A 182 -18.16 7.66 -6.91
CA ASP A 182 -17.66 8.67 -7.86
C ASP A 182 -16.63 8.07 -8.82
N SER A 183 -15.97 6.98 -8.41
CA SER A 183 -15.05 6.19 -9.22
C SER A 183 -15.71 4.95 -9.83
N GLY A 184 -17.04 4.97 -10.02
CA GLY A 184 -17.84 3.82 -10.45
C GLY A 184 -17.42 3.19 -11.79
N PHE A 185 -16.71 3.92 -12.65
CA PHE A 185 -16.15 3.41 -13.91
C PHE A 185 -14.61 3.37 -13.93
N VAL A 186 -13.96 3.47 -12.76
CA VAL A 186 -12.52 3.39 -12.60
C VAL A 186 -12.15 2.02 -12.02
N SER A 187 -11.53 1.18 -12.85
CA SER A 187 -11.00 -0.13 -12.46
C SER A 187 -9.73 -0.44 -13.27
N GLY A 188 -8.79 -1.17 -12.69
CA GLY A 188 -7.47 -1.45 -13.26
C GLY A 188 -6.52 -0.24 -13.25
N HIS A 189 -6.87 0.82 -12.53
CA HIS A 189 -6.17 2.09 -12.55
C HIS A 189 -5.09 2.16 -11.46
N ASN A 190 -3.94 2.75 -11.83
CA ASN A 190 -2.92 3.19 -10.91
C ASN A 190 -3.02 4.71 -10.74
N LEU A 191 -3.65 5.15 -9.66
CA LEU A 191 -3.81 6.57 -9.36
C LEU A 191 -2.52 7.11 -8.74
N VAL A 192 -1.75 7.87 -9.51
CA VAL A 192 -0.48 8.45 -9.07
C VAL A 192 -0.75 9.73 -8.25
N VAL A 193 -0.17 9.82 -7.05
CA VAL A 193 -0.34 10.94 -6.09
C VAL A 193 1.05 11.46 -5.70
N ASP A 194 1.77 12.02 -6.66
CA ASP A 194 3.22 12.25 -6.54
C ASP A 194 3.65 13.69 -6.84
N GLY A 195 2.71 14.59 -7.14
CA GLY A 195 3.01 15.97 -7.53
C GLY A 195 3.77 16.09 -8.86
N GLY A 196 3.70 15.08 -9.72
CA GLY A 196 4.42 15.01 -11.00
C GLY A 196 5.85 14.46 -10.89
N PHE A 197 6.25 13.91 -9.74
CA PHE A 197 7.60 13.40 -9.50
C PHE A 197 8.06 12.34 -10.52
N LEU A 198 7.15 11.51 -11.02
CA LEU A 198 7.42 10.45 -12.01
C LEU A 198 7.24 10.92 -13.46
N ALA A 199 6.70 12.10 -13.71
CA ALA A 199 6.40 12.57 -15.06
C ALA A 199 7.58 13.29 -15.75
N GLN A 200 8.80 13.16 -15.22
CA GLN A 200 10.00 13.91 -15.63
C GLN A 200 11.10 13.02 -16.20
#